data_AF-A0A917YPU1-F1
#
_entry.id   AF-A0A917YPU1-F1
#
_cell.length_a   1.000
_cell.length_b   1.000
_cell.length_c   1.000
_cell.angle_alpha   90.00
_cell.angle_beta   90.00
_cell.angle_gamma   90.00
#
_symmetry.space_group_name_H-M   'P 1'
#
loop_
_entity.id
_entity.type
_entity.pdbx_description
1 polymer ?
#
loop_
_entity_poly.entity_id
_entity_poly.type
_entity_poly.pdbx_seq_one_letter_code
_entity_poly.pdbx_strand_id
1 'polypeptide(L)'
;MNVTEQRWHVLMAHRPRLLALASRMGAGAEAEDVVQDALLRTATFAGLVEERAWPFLATVAARLVVDHHRRTARDQVLRHHAALMPRPHGFEDVVADWDEARRAATLIARLDPEIRHLVRLRMEGATWVQIGVVRGESAAAVEMRYRRATASVRRAMNRPAGNRR
;
A
#
# COMPACT_ATOMS: atom_id res chain seq x y z
N MET A 1 15.88 24.31 20.16
CA MET A 1 15.69 23.41 19.01
C MET A 1 14.21 23.09 18.95
N ASN A 2 13.53 23.47 17.87
CA ASN A 2 12.09 23.25 17.71
C ASN A 2 11.82 21.74 17.50
N VAL A 3 10.73 21.19 18.05
CA VAL A 3 10.33 19.78 17.87
C VAL A 3 10.29 19.39 16.39
N THR A 4 9.86 20.31 15.52
CA THR A 4 9.82 20.10 14.07
C THR A 4 11.22 20.02 13.44
N GLU A 5 12.18 20.81 13.91
CA GLU A 5 13.58 20.76 13.44
C GLU A 5 14.27 19.46 13.87
N GLN A 6 14.04 19.03 15.11
CA GLN A 6 14.58 17.77 15.62
C GLN A 6 14.05 16.57 14.81
N ARG A 7 12.74 16.55 14.55
CA ARG A 7 12.12 15.54 13.69
C ARG A 7 12.69 15.57 12.28
N TRP A 8 12.83 16.74 11.68
CA TRP A 8 13.41 16.87 10.35
C TRP A 8 14.82 16.28 10.29
N HIS A 9 15.66 16.53 11.30
CA HIS A 9 17.01 16.00 11.35
C HIS A 9 17.04 14.46 11.37
N VAL A 10 16.19 13.83 12.21
CA VAL A 10 16.06 12.36 12.28
C VAL A 10 15.60 11.79 10.93
N LEU A 11 14.63 12.44 10.27
CA LEU A 11 14.12 11.99 8.99
C LEU A 11 15.14 12.16 7.86
N MET A 12 15.86 13.28 7.82
CA MET A 12 16.90 13.55 6.81
C MET A 12 18.03 12.51 6.84
N ALA A 13 18.39 11.98 8.02
CA ALA A 13 19.39 10.93 8.14
C ALA A 13 19.03 9.65 7.34
N HIS A 14 17.75 9.45 7.04
CA HIS A 14 17.26 8.33 6.24
C HIS A 14 17.23 8.60 4.73
N ARG A 15 17.49 9.83 4.24
CA ARG A 15 17.38 10.20 2.82
C ARG A 15 18.17 9.27 1.87
N PRO A 16 19.45 8.92 2.13
CA PRO A 16 20.19 8.03 1.23
C PRO A 16 19.56 6.63 1.12
N ARG A 17 19.10 6.10 2.26
CA ARG A 17 18.43 4.80 2.33
C ARG A 17 17.07 4.82 1.64
N LEU A 18 16.35 5.94 1.73
CA LEU A 18 15.09 6.17 1.04
C LEU A 18 15.26 6.26 -0.48
N LEU A 19 16.29 6.95 -0.97
CA LEU A 19 16.60 6.99 -2.40
C LEU A 19 16.92 5.60 -2.94
N ALA A 20 17.76 4.83 -2.23
CA ALA A 20 18.05 3.45 -2.58
C ALA A 20 16.79 2.57 -2.61
N LEU A 21 15.86 2.77 -1.67
CA LEU A 21 14.57 2.07 -1.64
C LEU A 21 13.71 2.45 -2.85
N ALA A 22 13.51 3.74 -3.11
CA ALA A 22 12.69 4.22 -4.21
C ALA A 22 13.22 3.74 -5.58
N SER A 23 14.55 3.80 -5.78
CA SER A 23 15.20 3.30 -6.99
C SER A 23 15.01 1.79 -7.16
N ARG A 24 15.19 0.98 -6.10
CA ARG A 24 14.93 -0.48 -6.13
C ARG A 24 13.48 -0.81 -6.44
N MET A 25 12.55 0.07 -6.05
CA MET A 25 11.12 -0.09 -6.33
C MET A 25 10.71 0.39 -7.73
N GLY A 26 11.62 0.99 -8.50
CA GLY A 26 11.40 1.39 -9.88
C GLY A 26 10.96 2.84 -10.07
N ALA A 27 11.15 3.72 -9.07
CA ALA A 27 10.76 5.13 -9.19
C ALA A 27 11.50 5.91 -10.30
N GLY A 28 12.67 5.43 -10.74
CA GLY A 28 13.42 6.05 -11.83
C GLY A 28 13.78 7.51 -11.54
N ALA A 29 13.46 8.40 -12.48
CA ALA A 29 13.70 9.84 -12.36
C ALA A 29 12.92 10.50 -11.20
N GLU A 30 11.82 9.90 -10.77
CA GLU A 30 10.91 10.45 -9.76
C GLU A 30 11.34 10.09 -8.33
N ALA A 31 12.45 9.36 -8.18
CA ALA A 31 12.92 8.90 -6.89
C ALA A 31 13.18 10.07 -5.91
N GLU A 32 13.74 11.18 -6.39
CA GLU A 32 14.00 12.34 -5.52
C GLU A 32 12.71 12.98 -5.01
N ASP A 33 11.73 13.18 -5.89
CA ASP A 33 10.43 13.76 -5.56
C ASP A 33 9.64 12.87 -4.59
N VAL A 34 9.63 11.55 -4.85
CA VAL A 34 9.01 10.58 -3.94
C VAL A 34 9.63 10.64 -2.56
N VAL A 35 10.96 10.72 -2.48
CA VAL A 35 11.66 10.79 -1.19
C VAL A 35 11.36 12.10 -0.47
N GLN A 36 11.35 13.22 -1.19
CA GLN A 36 11.03 14.53 -0.63
C GLN A 36 9.58 14.57 -0.09
N ASP A 37 8.61 14.06 -0.85
CA ASP A 37 7.21 14.00 -0.42
C ASP A 37 7.03 13.03 0.77
N ALA A 38 7.75 11.90 0.80
CA ALA A 38 7.74 11.00 1.94
C ALA A 38 8.26 11.66 3.23
N LEU A 39 9.35 12.43 3.13
CA LEU A 39 9.96 13.15 4.24
C LEU A 39 9.02 14.26 4.76
N LEU A 40 8.41 15.03 3.86
CA LEU A 40 7.44 16.10 4.19
C LEU A 40 6.20 15.54 4.89
N ARG A 41 5.58 14.50 4.32
CA ARG A 41 4.39 13.85 4.91
C ARG A 41 4.68 13.22 6.27
N THR A 42 5.90 12.72 6.48
CA THR A 42 6.28 12.13 7.75
C THR A 42 6.59 13.19 8.80
N ALA A 43 7.28 14.28 8.43
CA ALA A 43 7.59 15.37 9.34
C ALA A 43 6.33 16.07 9.87
N THR A 44 5.27 16.12 9.07
CA THR A 44 3.98 16.73 9.40
C THR A 44 3.00 15.78 10.09
N PHE A 45 3.35 14.48 10.21
CA PHE A 45 2.48 13.50 10.85
C PHE A 45 2.55 13.60 12.38
N ALA A 46 1.45 14.03 13.00
CA ALA A 46 1.37 14.25 14.45
C ALA A 46 1.66 12.98 15.28
N GLY A 47 1.30 11.80 14.77
CA GLY A 47 1.50 10.51 15.44
C GLY A 47 2.85 9.85 15.18
N LEU A 48 3.84 10.58 14.66
CA LEU A 48 5.18 10.03 14.42
C LEU A 48 5.85 9.66 15.75
N VAL A 49 6.25 8.39 15.84
CA VAL A 49 7.15 7.88 16.89
C VAL A 49 8.55 7.85 16.29
N GLU A 50 9.46 8.68 16.81
CA GLU A 50 10.78 8.96 16.20
C GLU A 50 11.66 7.69 16.13
N GLU A 51 11.57 6.80 17.12
CA GLU A 51 12.26 5.50 17.13
C GLU A 51 11.77 4.56 16.02
N ARG A 52 10.58 4.84 15.47
CA ARG A 52 9.95 4.11 14.36
C ARG A 52 9.90 4.94 13.07
N ALA A 53 10.71 5.99 12.98
CA ALA A 53 10.78 6.86 11.80
C ALA A 53 11.08 6.08 10.52
N TRP A 54 12.06 5.16 10.55
CA TRP A 54 12.43 4.39 9.35
C TRP A 54 11.30 3.50 8.81
N PRO A 55 10.67 2.59 9.59
CA PRO A 55 9.54 1.79 9.10
C PRO A 55 8.38 2.63 8.55
N PHE A 56 8.11 3.79 9.17
CA PHE A 56 7.07 4.70 8.70
C PHE A 56 7.46 5.36 7.38
N LEU A 57 8.66 5.93 7.28
CA LEU A 57 9.20 6.53 6.06
C LEU A 57 9.23 5.55 4.89
N ALA A 58 9.71 4.33 5.12
CA ALA A 58 9.74 3.28 4.11
C ALA A 58 8.34 2.93 3.61
N THR A 59 7.35 2.91 4.51
CA THR A 59 5.94 2.69 4.15
C THR A 59 5.38 3.82 3.30
N VAL A 60 5.63 5.09 3.68
CA VAL A 60 5.15 6.25 2.93
C VAL A 60 5.79 6.30 1.55
N ALA A 61 7.11 6.14 1.46
CA ALA A 61 7.83 6.12 0.19
C ALA A 61 7.35 4.98 -0.73
N ALA A 62 7.17 3.77 -0.19
CA ALA A 62 6.64 2.64 -0.95
C ALA A 62 5.28 2.93 -1.57
N ARG A 63 4.36 3.53 -0.79
CA ARG A 63 3.05 3.94 -1.28
C ARG A 63 3.14 4.97 -2.40
N LEU A 64 4.01 5.96 -2.26
CA LEU A 64 4.22 6.99 -3.26
C LEU A 64 4.75 6.42 -4.58
N VAL A 65 5.72 5.49 -4.54
CA VAL A 65 6.20 4.81 -5.75
C VAL A 65 5.07 4.02 -6.42
N VAL A 66 4.28 3.29 -5.65
CA VAL A 66 3.15 2.50 -6.17
C VAL A 66 2.06 3.40 -6.76
N ASP A 67 1.72 4.49 -6.07
CA ASP A 67 0.76 5.48 -6.56
C ASP A 67 1.25 6.15 -7.84
N HIS A 68 2.54 6.46 -7.94
CA HIS A 68 3.15 7.00 -9.16
C HIS A 68 3.01 6.01 -10.32
N HIS A 69 3.42 4.75 -10.15
CA HIS A 69 3.25 3.73 -11.21
C HIS A 69 1.79 3.54 -11.62
N ARG A 70 0.86 3.57 -10.66
CA ARG A 70 -0.57 3.44 -10.94
C ARG A 70 -1.11 4.63 -11.75
N ARG A 71 -0.66 5.85 -11.45
CA ARG A 71 -1.02 7.05 -12.24
C ARG A 71 -0.47 6.94 -13.65
N THR A 72 0.81 6.61 -13.81
CA THR A 72 1.45 6.45 -15.12
C THR A 72 0.79 5.36 -15.95
N ALA A 73 0.46 4.21 -15.36
CA ALA A 73 -0.27 3.14 -16.03
C ALA A 73 -1.70 3.58 -16.42
N ARG A 74 -2.41 4.31 -15.53
CA ARG A 74 -3.73 4.86 -15.87
C ARG A 74 -3.66 5.91 -16.96
N ASP A 75 -2.67 6.77 -16.97
CA ASP A 75 -2.51 7.79 -18.00
C ASP A 75 -2.14 7.17 -19.35
N GLN A 76 -1.37 6.07 -19.35
CA GLN A 76 -1.11 5.26 -20.55
C GLN A 76 -2.38 4.56 -21.04
N VAL A 77 -3.16 3.98 -20.12
CA VAL A 77 -4.45 3.37 -20.44
C VAL A 77 -5.44 4.43 -20.94
N LEU A 78 -5.62 5.57 -20.28
CA LEU A 78 -6.53 6.64 -20.72
C LEU A 78 -6.16 7.17 -22.11
N ARG A 79 -4.87 7.29 -22.43
CA ARG A 79 -4.40 7.59 -23.78
C ARG A 79 -4.74 6.50 -24.80
N HIS A 80 -4.96 5.26 -24.35
CA HIS A 80 -5.27 4.09 -25.18
C HIS A 80 -6.77 3.69 -25.16
N HIS A 81 -7.56 4.19 -24.21
CA HIS A 81 -8.80 3.55 -23.74
C HIS A 81 -9.99 4.52 -23.71
N ALA A 82 -10.07 5.43 -24.67
CA ALA A 82 -11.33 6.08 -25.05
C ALA A 82 -12.35 5.10 -25.66
N ALA A 83 -11.98 3.82 -25.88
CA ALA A 83 -12.78 2.84 -26.62
C ALA A 83 -13.41 1.69 -25.78
N LEU A 84 -13.19 1.60 -24.46
CA LEU A 84 -13.53 0.39 -23.68
C LEU A 84 -14.10 0.69 -22.28
N MET A 85 -15.01 1.66 -22.15
CA MET A 85 -15.67 1.94 -20.87
C MET A 85 -16.58 0.78 -20.43
N PRO A 86 -16.49 0.29 -19.17
CA PRO A 86 -17.42 -0.70 -18.64
C PRO A 86 -18.84 -0.12 -18.51
N ARG A 87 -19.87 -0.96 -18.68
CA ARG A 87 -21.27 -0.58 -18.49
C ARG A 87 -21.57 -0.22 -17.03
N PRO A 88 -22.50 0.73 -16.76
CA PRO A 88 -22.91 1.05 -15.39
C PRO A 88 -23.64 -0.13 -14.73
N HIS A 89 -23.27 -0.43 -13.48
CA HIS A 89 -23.90 -1.43 -12.62
C HIS A 89 -25.25 -0.93 -12.07
N GLY A 90 -26.19 -1.83 -11.77
CA GLY A 90 -27.45 -1.49 -11.11
C GLY A 90 -27.27 -1.18 -9.61
N PHE A 91 -28.24 -0.51 -8.98
CA PHE A 91 -28.15 -0.11 -7.56
C PHE A 91 -27.97 -1.31 -6.62
N GLU A 92 -28.67 -2.42 -6.87
CA GLU A 92 -28.58 -3.64 -6.05
C GLU A 92 -27.19 -4.28 -6.13
N ASP A 93 -26.59 -4.30 -7.32
CA ASP A 93 -25.22 -4.80 -7.53
C ASP A 93 -24.20 -3.94 -6.77
N VAL A 94 -24.38 -2.62 -6.81
CA VAL A 94 -23.52 -1.68 -6.07
C VAL A 94 -23.60 -1.95 -4.57
N VAL A 95 -24.80 -2.06 -3.99
CA VAL A 95 -24.98 -2.31 -2.55
C VAL A 95 -24.38 -3.67 -2.13
N ALA A 96 -24.59 -4.71 -2.94
CA ALA A 96 -24.02 -6.03 -2.70
C ALA A 96 -22.47 -6.00 -2.69
N ASP A 97 -21.86 -5.29 -3.65
CA ASP A 97 -20.41 -5.07 -3.72
C ASP A 97 -19.88 -4.33 -2.49
N TRP A 98 -20.60 -3.30 -2.00
CA TRP A 98 -20.23 -2.57 -0.79
C TRP A 98 -20.27 -3.45 0.47
N ASP A 99 -21.33 -4.24 0.64
CA ASP A 99 -21.48 -5.15 1.77
C ASP A 99 -20.44 -6.26 1.74
N GLU A 100 -20.10 -6.77 0.56
CA GLU A 100 -19.01 -7.72 0.38
C GLU A 100 -17.65 -7.09 0.70
N ALA A 101 -17.38 -5.87 0.21
CA ALA A 101 -16.17 -5.12 0.52
C ALA A 101 -16.02 -4.83 2.01
N ARG A 102 -17.11 -4.46 2.71
CA ARG A 102 -17.14 -4.20 4.16
C ARG A 102 -16.83 -5.46 4.95
N ARG A 103 -17.39 -6.60 4.56
CA ARG A 103 -17.11 -7.90 5.18
C ARG A 103 -15.65 -8.32 4.96
N ALA A 104 -15.13 -8.17 3.74
CA ALA A 104 -13.74 -8.46 3.42
C ALA A 104 -12.77 -7.56 4.23
N ALA A 105 -13.05 -6.26 4.33
CA ALA A 105 -12.25 -5.32 5.11
C ALA A 105 -12.18 -5.70 6.60
N THR A 106 -13.30 -6.17 7.17
CA THR A 106 -13.36 -6.64 8.57
C THR A 106 -12.51 -7.90 8.79
N LEU A 107 -12.52 -8.84 7.84
CA LEU A 107 -11.70 -10.05 7.91
C LEU A 107 -10.21 -9.74 7.72
N ILE A 108 -9.86 -8.84 6.79
CA ILE A 108 -8.50 -8.36 6.58
C ILE A 108 -7.97 -7.65 7.83
N ALA A 109 -8.82 -6.90 8.55
CA ALA A 109 -8.47 -6.25 9.80
C ALA A 109 -8.14 -7.22 10.94
N ARG A 110 -8.55 -8.49 10.85
CA ARG A 110 -8.21 -9.56 11.81
C ARG A 110 -6.91 -10.29 11.47
N LEU A 111 -6.34 -10.05 10.28
CA LEU A 111 -5.04 -10.60 9.93
C LEU A 111 -3.94 -9.99 10.80
N ASP A 112 -2.89 -10.77 10.99
CA ASP A 112 -1.64 -10.31 11.59
C ASP A 112 -1.19 -8.96 10.97
N PRO A 113 -0.68 -8.01 11.76
CA PRO A 113 -0.34 -6.67 11.27
C PRO A 113 0.57 -6.66 10.05
N GLU A 114 1.55 -7.57 9.99
CA GLU A 114 2.45 -7.64 8.85
C GLU A 114 1.74 -8.14 7.59
N ILE A 115 0.88 -9.14 7.74
CA ILE A 115 0.09 -9.69 6.65
C ILE A 115 -0.93 -8.67 6.14
N ARG A 116 -1.55 -7.91 7.05
CA ARG A 116 -2.47 -6.81 6.71
C ARG A 116 -1.77 -5.71 5.93
N HIS A 117 -0.55 -5.36 6.32
CA HIS A 117 0.27 -4.38 5.61
C HIS A 117 0.60 -4.88 4.18
N LEU A 118 0.97 -6.15 4.04
CA LEU A 118 1.22 -6.79 2.74
C LEU A 118 -0.03 -6.79 1.84
N VAL A 119 -1.21 -7.13 2.38
CA VAL A 119 -2.48 -7.11 1.63
C VAL A 119 -2.81 -5.69 1.18
N ARG A 120 -2.61 -4.69 2.04
CA ARG A 120 -2.81 -3.27 1.72
C ARG A 120 -1.93 -2.81 0.55
N LEU A 121 -0.62 -3.07 0.62
CA LEU A 121 0.30 -2.70 -0.48
C LEU A 121 -0.13 -3.35 -1.80
N ARG A 122 -0.60 -4.60 -1.76
CA ARG A 122 -1.06 -5.29 -2.96
C ARG A 122 -2.35 -4.68 -3.54
N MET A 123 -3.28 -4.24 -2.68
CA MET A 123 -4.49 -3.50 -3.08
C MET A 123 -4.16 -2.12 -3.65
N GLU A 124 -3.12 -1.47 -3.14
CA GLU A 124 -2.64 -0.17 -3.64
C GLU A 124 -1.98 -0.28 -5.02
N GLY A 125 -1.60 -1.49 -5.45
CA GLY A 125 -1.07 -1.81 -6.78
C GLY A 125 0.37 -2.30 -6.80
N ALA A 126 0.98 -2.53 -5.63
CA ALA A 126 2.38 -2.95 -5.53
C ALA A 126 2.61 -4.34 -6.11
N THR A 127 3.74 -4.52 -6.80
CA THR A 127 4.21 -5.83 -7.29
C THR A 127 4.85 -6.66 -6.17
N TRP A 128 5.00 -7.97 -6.36
CA TRP A 128 5.67 -8.84 -5.39
C TRP A 128 7.12 -8.45 -5.15
N VAL A 129 7.81 -7.96 -6.18
CA VAL A 129 9.19 -7.45 -6.09
C VAL A 129 9.24 -6.20 -5.22
N GLN A 130 8.34 -5.24 -5.47
CA GLN A 130 8.24 -4.01 -4.69
C GLN A 130 7.93 -4.30 -3.21
N ILE A 131 7.01 -5.21 -2.92
CA ILE A 131 6.69 -5.61 -1.54
C ILE A 131 7.86 -6.36 -0.89
N GLY A 132 8.55 -7.24 -1.62
CA GLY A 132 9.74 -7.94 -1.13
C GLY A 132 10.87 -6.98 -0.76
N VAL A 133 11.09 -5.95 -1.60
CA VAL A 133 12.04 -4.87 -1.34
C VAL A 133 11.73 -4.13 -0.02
N VAL A 134 10.46 -3.81 0.23
CA VAL A 134 10.00 -3.14 1.47
C VAL A 134 10.16 -4.01 2.70
N ARG A 135 9.86 -5.32 2.58
CA ARG A 135 9.88 -6.28 3.69
C ARG A 135 11.25 -6.92 3.95
N GLY A 136 12.22 -6.76 3.05
CA GLY A 136 13.49 -7.48 3.13
C GLY A 136 13.33 -8.98 2.85
N GLU A 137 12.35 -9.36 2.03
CA GLU A 137 11.99 -10.74 1.73
C GLU A 137 12.03 -11.00 0.21
N SER A 138 12.13 -12.26 -0.22
CA SER A 138 12.02 -12.59 -1.64
C SER A 138 10.57 -12.41 -2.15
N ALA A 139 10.42 -12.04 -3.42
CA ALA A 139 9.11 -11.88 -4.06
C ALA A 139 8.23 -13.15 -3.94
N ALA A 140 8.84 -14.33 -4.08
CA ALA A 140 8.15 -15.62 -3.93
C ALA A 140 7.65 -15.85 -2.50
N ALA A 141 8.44 -15.49 -1.48
CA ALA A 141 8.03 -15.62 -0.08
C ALA A 141 6.87 -14.67 0.26
N VAL A 142 6.91 -13.45 -0.26
CA VAL A 142 5.82 -12.47 -0.15
C VAL A 142 4.54 -12.98 -0.82
N GLU A 143 4.65 -13.44 -2.08
CA GLU A 143 3.52 -13.98 -2.84
C GLU A 143 2.88 -15.17 -2.11
N MET A 144 3.69 -16.09 -1.60
CA MET A 144 3.21 -17.23 -0.84
C MET A 144 2.45 -16.80 0.42
N ARG A 145 2.98 -15.84 1.20
CA ARG A 145 2.28 -15.31 2.39
C ARG A 145 0.97 -14.63 2.01
N TYR A 146 0.96 -13.83 0.94
CA TYR A 146 -0.26 -13.21 0.41
C TYR A 146 -1.33 -14.24 0.07
N ARG A 147 -0.95 -15.27 -0.71
CA ARG A 147 -1.87 -16.33 -1.14
C ARG A 147 -2.47 -17.07 0.07
N ARG A 148 -1.67 -17.39 1.09
CA ARG A 148 -2.18 -18.02 2.33
C ARG A 148 -3.16 -17.11 3.07
N ALA A 149 -2.81 -15.84 3.24
CA ALA A 149 -3.64 -14.87 3.95
C ALA A 149 -4.99 -14.64 3.25
N THR A 150 -4.96 -14.41 1.95
CA THR A 150 -6.16 -14.19 1.13
C THR A 150 -7.01 -15.45 0.99
N ALA A 151 -6.41 -16.64 0.95
CA ALA A 151 -7.16 -17.89 0.99
C ALA A 151 -7.94 -18.03 2.32
N SER A 152 -7.37 -17.62 3.45
CA SER A 152 -8.06 -17.59 4.74
C SER A 152 -9.25 -16.64 4.73
N VAL A 153 -9.05 -15.41 4.22
CA VAL A 153 -10.13 -14.41 4.07
C VAL A 153 -11.23 -14.94 3.16
N ARG A 154 -10.89 -15.49 1.98
CA ARG A 154 -11.87 -16.05 1.03
C ARG A 154 -12.69 -17.18 1.64
N ARG A 155 -12.07 -18.09 2.39
CA ARG A 155 -12.80 -19.16 3.09
C ARG A 155 -13.77 -18.60 4.13
N ALA A 156 -13.39 -17.52 4.83
CA ALA A 156 -14.25 -16.87 5.80
C ALA A 156 -15.39 -16.07 5.13
N MET A 157 -15.17 -15.51 3.94
CA MET A 157 -16.21 -14.86 3.12
C MET A 157 -17.24 -15.86 2.59
N ASN A 158 -16.81 -17.06 2.21
CA ASN A 158 -17.68 -18.12 1.69
C ASN A 158 -18.44 -18.88 2.79
N ARG A 159 -18.15 -18.64 4.07
CA ARG A 159 -18.97 -19.18 5.16
C ARG A 159 -20.25 -18.36 5.25
N PRO A 160 -21.44 -18.97 5.14
CA PRO A 160 -22.68 -18.23 5.34
C PRO A 160 -22.61 -17.57 6.71
N ALA A 161 -22.96 -16.28 6.78
CA ALA A 161 -23.08 -15.57 8.04
C ALA A 161 -24.03 -16.40 8.91
N GLY A 162 -23.49 -17.01 9.97
CA GLY A 162 -24.22 -17.96 10.80
C GLY A 162 -25.57 -17.37 11.19
N ASN A 163 -26.63 -18.12 10.88
CA ASN A 163 -28.00 -17.83 11.24
C ASN A 163 -28.07 -17.59 12.76
N ARG A 164 -28.13 -16.33 13.19
CA ARG A 164 -28.46 -15.98 14.57
C ARG A 164 -29.98 -16.05 14.67
N ARG A 165 -30.47 -17.21 15.09
CA ARG A 165 -31.78 -17.33 15.73
C ARG A 165 -31.63 -17.02 17.21
#